data_AF-A0A3C0Y3R8-F1
#
_entry.id   AF-A0A3C0Y3R8-F1
#
_cell.length_a   1.000
_cell.length_b   1.000
_cell.length_c   1.000
_cell.angle_alpha   90.00
_cell.angle_beta   90.00
_cell.angle_gamma   90.00
#
_symmetry.space_group_name_H-M   'P 1'
#
loop_
_entity.id
_entity.type
_entity.pdbx_description
1 polymer ?
#
loop_
_entity_poly.entity_id
_entity_poly.type
_entity_poly.pdbx_seq_one_letter_code
_entity_poly.pdbx_strand_id
1 'polypeptide(L)' 'MLSPTSAARALPDLGAMCHVWCAGELGSASLPTVDTGYAGLNQVLPGGGWPQGALIELLQP' A
#
# COMPACT_ATOMS: atom_id res chain seq x y z
N MET A 1 -16.68 -27.44 -17.20
CA MET A 1 -15.87 -27.47 -15.97
C MET A 1 -14.49 -26.94 -16.34
N LEU A 2 -14.24 -25.65 -16.16
CA LEU A 2 -12.93 -25.07 -16.41
C LEU A 2 -12.02 -25.55 -15.28
N SER A 3 -11.15 -26.52 -15.55
CA SER A 3 -10.07 -26.86 -14.62
C SER A 3 -9.26 -25.58 -14.38
N PRO A 4 -8.97 -25.20 -13.12
CA PRO A 4 -8.01 -24.15 -12.88
C PRO A 4 -6.68 -24.65 -13.44
N THR A 5 -6.23 -24.06 -14.55
CA THR A 5 -4.85 -24.21 -15.03
C THR A 5 -3.98 -23.84 -13.85
N SER A 6 -3.32 -24.84 -13.27
CA SER A 6 -2.32 -24.63 -12.22
C SER A 6 -1.23 -23.76 -12.83
N ALA A 7 -1.33 -22.45 -12.59
CA ALA A 7 -0.37 -21.45 -12.99
C ALA A 7 0.90 -21.54 -12.12
N ALA A 8 1.26 -22.73 -11.64
CA ALA A 8 2.52 -23.00 -10.97
C ALA A 8 3.64 -23.17 -12.01
N ARG A 9 3.79 -22.18 -12.90
CA ARG A 9 5.14 -21.84 -13.35
C ARG A 9 5.84 -21.39 -12.07
N ALA A 10 6.98 -21.99 -11.71
CA ALA A 10 7.73 -21.56 -10.54
C ALA A 10 8.08 -20.06 -10.71
N LEU A 11 7.25 -19.20 -10.13
CA LEU A 11 7.49 -17.78 -10.09
C LEU A 11 8.70 -17.57 -9.18
N PRO A 12 9.62 -16.64 -9.51
CA PRO A 12 10.59 -16.18 -8.52
C PRO A 12 9.83 -15.73 -7.27
N ASP A 13 10.49 -15.77 -6.11
CA ASP A 13 9.87 -15.37 -4.83
C ASP A 13 9.46 -13.89 -4.88
N LEU A 14 8.26 -13.65 -5.40
CA LEU A 14 7.73 -12.33 -5.72
C LEU A 14 7.39 -11.59 -4.42
N GLY A 15 7.10 -12.33 -3.36
CA GLY A 15 6.89 -11.80 -2.02
C GLY A 15 8.15 -11.17 -1.41
N ALA A 16 9.35 -11.68 -1.73
CA ALA A 16 10.59 -11.03 -1.32
C ALA A 16 10.91 -9.75 -2.11
N MET A 17 10.21 -9.46 -3.21
CA MET A 17 10.40 -8.24 -3.98
C MET A 17 9.63 -7.11 -3.31
N CYS A 18 10.33 -6.16 -2.70
CA CYS A 18 9.71 -5.02 -2.00
C CYS A 18 8.83 -4.10 -2.87
N HIS A 19 8.85 -4.27 -4.19
CA HIS A 19 8.02 -3.54 -5.15
C HIS A 19 6.71 -4.27 -5.50
N VAL A 20 6.54 -5.51 -5.05
CA VAL A 20 5.29 -6.26 -5.25
C VAL A 20 4.54 -6.33 -3.95
N TRP A 21 3.27 -5.92 -4.01
CA TRP A 21 2.36 -5.98 -2.89
C TRP A 21 1.48 -7.24 -2.98
N CYS A 22 1.47 -8.04 -1.92
CA CYS A 22 0.62 -9.22 -1.82
C CYS A 22 -0.74 -8.85 -1.21
N ALA A 23 -1.84 -9.37 -1.78
CA ALA A 23 -3.20 -9.00 -1.38
C ALA A 23 -3.56 -9.26 0.10
N GLY A 24 -2.85 -10.18 0.77
CA GLY A 24 -3.04 -10.49 2.20
C GLY A 24 -2.17 -9.68 3.15
N GLU A 25 -1.31 -8.81 2.62
CA GLU A 25 -0.37 -8.01 3.40
C GLU A 25 -0.80 -6.55 3.37
N LEU A 26 -0.43 -5.78 4.39
CA LEU A 26 -0.55 -4.33 4.32
C LEU A 26 0.72 -3.79 3.65
N GLY A 27 0.54 -2.98 2.60
CA GLY A 27 1.66 -2.31 1.95
C GLY A 27 2.38 -1.40 2.95
N SER A 28 3.70 -1.51 3.04
CA SER A 28 4.53 -0.70 3.94
C SER A 28 5.51 0.14 3.12
N ALA A 29 5.05 1.29 2.64
CA ALA A 29 5.90 2.29 2.02
C ALA A 29 6.14 3.44 3.00
N SER A 30 7.36 3.57 3.53
CA SER A 30 7.77 4.78 4.24
C SER A 30 8.11 5.86 3.22
N LEU A 31 7.13 6.70 2.92
CA LEU A 31 7.26 7.82 2.00
C LEU A 31 7.40 9.14 2.78
N PRO A 32 8.15 10.13 2.25
CA PRO A 32 8.13 11.47 2.79
C PRO A 32 6.71 12.01 2.85
N THR A 33 6.36 12.70 3.92
CA THR A 33 5.02 13.29 4.11
C THR A 33 5.05 14.81 3.97
N VAL A 34 3.91 15.40 3.65
CA VAL A 34 3.67 16.85 3.72
C VAL A 34 2.53 17.16 4.69
N ASP A 35 2.52 18.36 5.25
CA ASP A 35 1.49 18.78 6.21
C ASP A 35 0.08 18.65 5.61
N THR A 36 -0.89 18.18 6.40
CA THR A 36 -2.27 18.03 5.92
C THR A 36 -3.08 19.33 5.91
N GLY A 37 -2.59 20.40 6.54
CA GLY A 37 -3.35 21.60 6.89
C GLY A 37 -4.19 21.45 8.17
N TYR A 38 -4.24 20.24 8.75
CA TYR A 38 -5.02 19.94 9.96
C TYR A 38 -4.12 19.27 11.00
N ALA A 39 -3.73 20.04 12.03
CA ALA A 39 -2.80 19.56 13.06
C ALA A 39 -3.26 18.26 13.74
N GLY A 40 -4.57 18.12 14.01
CA GLY A 40 -5.13 16.90 14.60
C GLY A 40 -4.98 15.68 13.68
N LEU A 41 -5.10 15.87 12.36
CA LEU A 41 -4.95 14.80 11.38
C LEU A 41 -3.49 14.36 11.24
N ASN A 42 -2.55 15.32 11.26
CA ASN A 42 -1.12 15.01 11.29
C ASN A 42 -0.73 14.09 12.46
N GLN A 43 -1.41 14.20 13.61
CA GLN A 43 -1.07 13.37 14.77
C GLN A 43 -1.49 11.90 14.63
N VAL A 44 -2.46 11.60 13.77
CA VAL A 44 -3.04 10.25 13.64
C VAL A 44 -2.60 9.52 12.37
N LEU A 45 -2.14 10.24 11.34
CA LEU A 45 -1.62 9.62 10.13
C LEU A 45 -0.21 9.05 10.34
N PRO A 46 0.07 7.83 9.84
CA PRO A 46 1.43 7.30 9.81
C PRO A 46 2.39 8.26 9.10
N GLY A 47 3.51 8.58 9.74
CA GLY A 47 4.50 9.53 9.19
C GLY A 47 4.11 11.01 9.30
N GLY A 48 2.96 11.34 9.90
CA GLY A 48 2.66 12.71 10.31
C GLY A 48 2.06 13.64 9.26
N GLY A 49 1.57 13.11 8.13
CA GLY A 49 1.05 13.93 7.03
C GLY A 49 0.63 13.13 5.80
N TRP A 50 0.41 13.83 4.67
CA TRP A 50 0.11 13.18 3.39
C TRP A 50 1.37 12.58 2.75
N PRO A 51 1.44 11.26 2.53
CA PRO A 51 2.57 10.64 1.83
C PRO A 51 2.68 11.18 0.39
N GLN A 52 3.90 11.56 0.01
CA GLN A 52 4.22 12.00 -1.34
C GLN A 52 4.33 10.80 -2.29
N GLY A 53 3.84 10.94 -3.52
CA GLY A 53 3.90 9.88 -4.54
C GLY A 53 2.95 8.70 -4.29
N ALA A 54 2.05 8.83 -3.31
CA ALA A 54 0.98 7.88 -3.04
C ALA A 54 -0.40 8.46 -3.43
N LEU A 55 -1.35 7.58 -3.75
CA LEU A 55 -2.75 7.93 -3.92
C LEU A 55 -3.47 7.80 -2.58
N ILE A 56 -4.30 8.80 -2.26
CA ILE A 56 -5.11 8.81 -1.04
C ILE A 56 -6.56 9.02 -1.45
N GLU A 57 -7.45 8.19 -0.92
CA GLU A 57 -8.90 8.33 -1.08
C GLU A 57 -9.52 8.71 0.27
N LEU A 58 -10.23 9.84 0.31
CA LEU A 58 -10.92 10.32 1.50
C LEU A 58 -12.42 10.13 1.30
N LEU A 59 -12.99 9.16 2.02
CA LEU A 59 -14.42 8.88 1.98
C LEU A 59 -15.14 9.77 3.00
N GLN A 60 -16.11 10.54 2.53
CA GLN A 60 -17.00 11.36 3.36
C GLN A 60 -18.46 10.91 3.14
N PRO A 61 -19.35 11.12 4.12
CA PRO A 61 -20.78 10.77 4.00
C PRO A 61 -21.47 11.37 2.78
#